data_AF-A0A3A9YMC6-F1
#
_entry.id   AF-A0A3A9YMC6-F1
#
_cell.length_a   1.000
_cell.length_b   1.000
_cell.length_c   1.000
_cell.angle_alpha   90.00
_cell.angle_beta   90.00
_cell.angle_gamma   90.00
#
_symmetry.space_group_name_H-M   'P 1'
#
loop_
_entity.id
_entity.type
_entity.pdbx_description
1 polymer ?
#
loop_
_entity_poly.entity_id
_entity_poly.type
_entity_poly.pdbx_seq_one_letter_code
_entity_poly.pdbx_strand_id
1 'polypeptide(L)'
;MPTGGSYGEGAELRDLQQAAPLSASEGGGAGAGVDLSQRVAFGAPSTQPGTPVTAGAAAGAGPGPEALGLTQQPDADMQQLIAYLPALERMANAPGASRASRNLVRYIKSRIPPGRG
;
A
#
# COMPACT_ATOMS: atom_id res chain seq x y z
N MET A 1 -36.63 -10.26 33.06
CA MET A 1 -36.26 -9.95 31.67
C MET A 1 -34.86 -10.51 31.39
N PRO A 2 -34.79 -11.74 30.84
CA PRO A 2 -33.82 -11.98 29.76
C PRO A 2 -34.37 -12.95 28.70
N THR A 3 -33.99 -12.81 27.43
CA THR A 3 -33.59 -13.92 26.55
C THR A 3 -32.98 -13.36 25.26
N GLY A 4 -31.79 -13.84 24.91
CA GLY A 4 -30.95 -13.32 23.83
C GLY A 4 -31.53 -13.54 22.43
N GLY A 5 -31.20 -12.61 21.53
CA GLY A 5 -31.43 -12.71 20.09
C GLY A 5 -30.78 -13.96 19.50
N SER A 6 -31.41 -14.48 18.45
CA SER A 6 -31.27 -15.85 17.98
C SER A 6 -29.87 -16.15 17.42
N TYR A 7 -29.38 -17.34 17.74
CA TYR A 7 -28.16 -17.92 17.17
C TYR A 7 -28.38 -18.43 15.72
N GLY A 8 -29.57 -18.23 15.15
CA GLY A 8 -30.02 -18.77 13.86
C GLY A 8 -29.85 -17.83 12.67
N GLU A 9 -30.00 -16.50 12.85
CA GLU A 9 -29.89 -15.55 11.73
C GLU A 9 -28.50 -15.58 11.06
N GLY A 10 -27.44 -15.89 11.82
CA GLY A 10 -26.08 -16.00 11.28
C GLY A 10 -25.87 -17.20 10.37
N ALA A 11 -26.64 -18.29 10.55
CA ALA A 11 -26.53 -19.49 9.73
C ALA A 11 -27.21 -19.30 8.37
N GLU A 12 -28.41 -18.71 8.34
CA GLU A 12 -29.11 -18.41 7.08
C GLU A 12 -28.35 -17.40 6.21
N LEU A 13 -27.73 -16.38 6.82
CA LEU A 13 -26.87 -15.45 6.09
C LEU A 13 -25.64 -16.14 5.49
N ARG A 14 -25.11 -17.16 6.15
CA ARG A 14 -23.94 -17.92 5.67
C ARG A 14 -24.31 -18.85 4.53
N ASP A 15 -25.46 -19.52 4.63
CA ASP A 15 -25.99 -20.38 3.57
C ASP A 15 -26.37 -19.58 2.32
N LEU A 16 -26.98 -18.40 2.50
CA LEU A 16 -27.29 -17.50 1.38
C LEU A 16 -26.03 -16.99 0.67
N GLN A 17 -24.96 -16.70 1.43
CA GLN A 17 -23.67 -16.30 0.85
C GLN A 17 -22.97 -17.46 0.12
N GLN A 18 -23.13 -18.70 0.60
CA GLN A 18 -22.58 -19.89 -0.06
C GLN A 18 -23.37 -20.28 -1.31
N ALA A 19 -24.67 -20.02 -1.34
CA ALA A 19 -25.54 -20.29 -2.49
C ALA A 19 -25.39 -19.25 -3.62
N ALA A 20 -24.78 -18.09 -3.34
CA ALA A 20 -24.44 -17.14 -4.37
C ALA A 20 -23.25 -17.67 -5.20
N PRO A 21 -23.39 -17.86 -6.52
CA PRO A 21 -22.27 -18.27 -7.36
C PRO A 21 -21.22 -17.17 -7.34
N LEU A 22 -20.15 -17.39 -6.57
CA LEU A 22 -18.94 -16.58 -6.63
C LEU A 22 -18.44 -16.64 -8.06
N SER A 23 -18.53 -15.51 -8.75
CA SER A 23 -18.07 -15.39 -10.13
C SER A 23 -16.62 -15.83 -10.18
N ALA A 24 -16.34 -16.92 -10.87
CA ALA A 24 -15.00 -17.49 -11.02
C ALA A 24 -14.14 -16.64 -11.97
N SER A 25 -14.03 -15.34 -11.72
CA SER A 25 -13.01 -14.50 -12.33
C SER A 25 -11.86 -14.36 -11.34
N GLU A 26 -10.82 -15.18 -11.49
CA GLU A 26 -9.50 -14.82 -10.99
C GLU A 26 -9.03 -13.57 -11.74
N GLY A 27 -9.21 -12.41 -11.10
CA GLY A 27 -8.88 -11.11 -11.65
C GLY A 27 -10.10 -10.21 -11.68
N GLY A 28 -10.03 -9.11 -10.94
CA GLY A 28 -11.06 -8.08 -10.91
C GLY A 28 -11.51 -7.74 -12.32
N GLY A 29 -12.82 -7.89 -12.58
CA GLY A 29 -13.43 -7.52 -13.85
C GLY A 29 -13.05 -6.08 -14.18
N ALA A 30 -12.49 -5.85 -15.36
CA ALA A 30 -12.37 -4.47 -15.80
C ALA A 30 -13.76 -3.88 -15.97
N GLY A 31 -13.87 -2.58 -15.66
CA GLY A 31 -15.09 -1.83 -15.89
C GLY A 31 -15.59 -2.00 -17.33
N ALA A 32 -16.90 -1.84 -17.51
CA ALA A 32 -17.52 -1.90 -18.83
C ALA A 32 -16.81 -0.96 -19.81
N GLY A 33 -16.43 -1.48 -20.99
CA GLY A 33 -15.78 -0.71 -22.05
C GLY A 33 -14.26 -0.81 -22.14
N VAL A 34 -13.60 -1.57 -21.25
CA VAL A 34 -12.16 -1.84 -21.38
C VAL A 34 -11.94 -3.06 -22.28
N ASP A 35 -11.26 -2.88 -23.41
CA ASP A 35 -10.83 -3.99 -24.27
C ASP A 35 -9.66 -4.73 -23.60
N LEU A 36 -9.89 -6.02 -23.31
CA LEU A 36 -8.97 -6.88 -22.60
C LEU A 36 -8.19 -7.82 -23.53
N SER A 37 -8.43 -7.73 -24.84
CA SER A 37 -7.78 -8.58 -25.85
C SER A 37 -6.26 -8.39 -25.88
N GLN A 38 -5.77 -7.23 -25.44
CA GLN A 38 -4.35 -6.89 -25.40
C GLN A 38 -3.70 -7.13 -24.02
N ARG A 39 -4.37 -7.85 -23.12
CA ARG A 39 -3.79 -8.17 -21.81
C ARG A 39 -2.61 -9.13 -21.97
N VAL A 40 -1.47 -8.73 -21.42
CA VAL A 40 -0.34 -9.62 -21.18
C VAL A 40 -0.68 -10.50 -19.98
N ALA A 41 -0.56 -11.81 -20.13
CA ALA A 41 -0.83 -12.76 -19.05
C ALA A 41 0.20 -12.60 -17.91
N PHE A 42 -0.20 -12.90 -16.67
CA PHE A 42 0.74 -13.00 -15.56
C PHE A 42 1.81 -14.06 -15.85
N GLY A 43 3.09 -13.67 -15.82
CA GLY A 43 4.23 -14.55 -16.14
C GLY A 43 4.61 -14.63 -17.61
N ALA A 44 3.93 -13.90 -18.50
CA ALA A 44 4.35 -13.79 -19.89
C ALA A 44 5.75 -13.13 -20.00
N PRO A 45 6.55 -13.49 -21.02
CA PRO A 45 7.85 -12.86 -21.23
C PRO A 45 7.70 -11.37 -21.53
N SER A 46 8.77 -10.64 -21.28
CA SER A 46 8.86 -9.22 -21.64
C SER A 46 8.64 -9.03 -23.15
N THR A 47 7.90 -7.98 -23.50
CA THR A 47 7.70 -7.56 -24.90
C THR A 47 8.89 -6.76 -25.44
N GLN A 48 9.79 -6.30 -24.57
CA GLN A 48 10.99 -5.57 -24.94
C GLN A 48 12.13 -6.55 -25.27
N PRO A 49 12.73 -6.48 -26.48
CA PRO A 49 13.81 -7.39 -26.88
C PRO A 49 15.01 -7.33 -25.92
N GLY A 50 15.43 -8.50 -25.44
CA GLY A 50 16.61 -8.65 -24.57
C GLY A 50 16.42 -8.18 -23.12
N THR A 51 15.25 -7.65 -22.75
CA THR A 51 14.97 -7.21 -21.37
C THR A 51 14.19 -8.31 -20.63
N PRO A 52 14.68 -8.82 -19.50
CA PRO A 52 13.94 -9.81 -18.71
C PRO A 52 12.73 -9.16 -18.03
N VAL A 53 11.68 -9.96 -17.78
CA VAL A 53 10.46 -9.52 -17.08
C VAL A 53 10.74 -9.05 -15.65
N THR A 54 11.86 -9.50 -15.07
CA THR A 54 12.33 -9.13 -13.74
C THR A 54 13.20 -7.86 -13.71
N ALA A 55 13.44 -7.20 -14.85
CA ALA A 55 14.20 -5.95 -14.87
C ALA A 55 13.50 -4.89 -13.99
N GLY A 56 14.27 -4.23 -13.12
CA GLY A 56 13.79 -3.27 -12.13
C GLY A 56 13.30 -3.89 -10.80
N ALA A 57 13.15 -5.23 -10.73
CA ALA A 57 12.89 -5.91 -9.48
C ALA A 57 14.19 -6.09 -8.67
N ALA A 58 14.07 -6.16 -7.33
CA ALA A 58 15.21 -6.43 -6.46
C ALA A 58 15.76 -7.87 -6.58
N ALA A 59 15.04 -8.75 -7.28
CA ALA A 59 15.41 -10.15 -7.49
C ALA A 59 15.05 -10.59 -8.91
N GLY A 60 15.93 -11.40 -9.51
CA GLY A 60 15.77 -11.95 -10.85
C GLY A 60 16.89 -11.54 -11.80
N ALA A 61 16.74 -11.88 -13.08
CA ALA A 61 17.68 -11.48 -14.11
C ALA A 61 17.47 -10.02 -14.53
N GLY A 62 18.55 -9.34 -14.91
CA GLY A 62 18.51 -7.95 -15.37
C GLY A 62 18.91 -6.94 -14.30
N PRO A 63 18.98 -5.64 -14.66
CA PRO A 63 19.33 -4.58 -13.74
C PRO A 63 18.25 -4.43 -12.66
N GLY A 64 18.64 -4.51 -11.39
CA GLY A 64 17.76 -4.24 -10.25
C GLY A 64 17.71 -2.75 -9.89
N PRO A 65 17.10 -2.38 -8.75
CA PRO A 65 16.98 -0.99 -8.31
C PRO A 65 18.33 -0.27 -8.14
N GLU A 66 19.42 -1.01 -7.91
CA GLU A 66 20.79 -0.49 -7.88
C GLU A 66 21.25 0.13 -9.21
N ALA A 67 20.71 -0.31 -10.34
CA ALA A 67 21.03 0.26 -11.65
C ALA A 67 20.48 1.69 -11.82
N LEU A 68 19.52 2.10 -10.98
CA LEU A 68 18.98 3.46 -10.98
C LEU A 68 19.97 4.47 -10.36
N GLY A 69 21.05 4.01 -9.72
CA GLY A 69 22.04 4.89 -9.10
C GLY A 69 21.46 5.80 -8.01
N LEU A 70 20.29 5.45 -7.47
CA LEU A 70 19.64 6.23 -6.43
C LEU A 70 20.44 6.04 -5.14
N THR A 71 21.08 7.11 -4.69
CA THR A 71 21.61 7.18 -3.32
C THR A 71 20.46 6.90 -2.35
N GLN A 72 20.74 6.33 -1.17
CA GLN A 72 19.79 6.22 -0.06
C GLN A 72 19.46 7.61 0.55
N GLN A 73 19.21 8.60 -0.31
CA GLN A 73 18.77 9.96 -0.02
C GLN A 73 17.56 10.03 0.93
N PRO A 74 16.57 9.09 0.90
CA PRO A 74 15.42 9.17 1.79
C PRO A 74 15.80 9.24 3.27
N ASP A 75 16.92 8.63 3.67
CA ASP A 75 17.34 8.60 5.07
C ASP A 75 18.03 9.90 5.50
N ALA A 76 18.79 10.55 4.63
CA ALA A 76 19.48 11.80 4.95
C ALA A 76 18.48 12.96 5.12
N ASP A 77 17.52 13.09 4.20
CA ASP A 77 16.50 14.13 4.28
C ASP A 77 15.59 13.91 5.50
N MET A 78 15.26 12.66 5.81
CA MET A 78 14.48 12.32 7.00
C MET A 78 15.22 12.67 8.29
N GLN A 79 16.54 12.44 8.36
CA GLN A 79 17.35 12.84 9.51
C GLN A 79 17.34 14.36 9.71
N GLN A 80 17.39 15.14 8.63
CA GLN A 80 17.27 16.60 8.71
C GLN A 80 15.88 17.02 9.21
N LEU A 81 14.80 16.40 8.72
CA LEU A 81 13.44 16.68 9.18
C LEU A 81 13.24 16.32 10.66
N ILE A 82 13.85 15.24 11.14
CA ILE A 82 13.85 14.86 12.56
C ILE A 82 14.53 15.94 13.41
N ALA A 83 15.64 16.53 12.93
CA ALA A 83 16.31 17.62 13.65
C ALA A 83 15.40 18.86 13.82
N TYR A 84 14.51 19.13 12.86
CA TYR A 84 13.54 20.22 12.92
C TYR A 84 12.21 19.85 13.59
N LEU A 85 12.04 18.60 14.03
CA LEU A 85 10.79 18.10 14.60
C LEU A 85 10.22 18.99 15.72
N PRO A 86 11.00 19.54 16.67
CA PRO A 86 10.44 20.40 17.72
C PRO A 86 9.73 21.65 17.17
N ALA A 87 10.24 22.23 16.09
CA ALA A 87 9.59 23.37 15.44
C ALA A 87 8.32 22.93 14.69
N LEU A 88 8.39 21.81 13.98
CA LEU A 88 7.25 21.25 13.24
C LEU A 88 6.11 20.83 14.16
N GLU A 89 6.41 20.29 15.35
CA GLU A 89 5.42 19.94 16.36
C GLU A 89 4.68 21.18 16.88
N ARG A 90 5.40 22.27 17.18
CA ARG A 90 4.76 23.53 17.58
C ARG A 90 3.80 24.04 16.50
N MET A 91 4.20 23.96 15.23
CA MET A 91 3.34 24.38 14.11
C MET A 91 2.13 23.46 13.93
N ALA A 92 2.30 22.15 14.06
CA ALA A 92 1.20 21.19 13.90
C ALA A 92 0.19 21.22 15.06
N ASN A 93 0.62 21.68 16.24
CA ASN A 93 -0.23 21.84 17.42
C ASN A 93 -0.89 23.23 17.51
N ALA A 94 -0.56 24.15 16.60
CA ALA A 94 -1.16 25.48 16.58
C ALA A 94 -2.66 25.45 16.24
N PRO A 95 -3.48 26.38 16.77
CA PRO A 95 -4.85 26.56 16.35
C PRO A 95 -4.92 26.83 14.83
N GLY A 96 -5.75 26.07 14.12
CA GLY A 96 -5.88 26.19 12.66
C GLY A 96 -4.90 25.35 11.83
N ALA A 97 -3.98 24.61 12.46
CA ALA A 97 -3.12 23.67 11.73
C ALA A 97 -3.96 22.60 11.00
N SER A 98 -3.55 22.28 9.77
CA SER A 98 -4.27 21.32 8.93
C SER A 98 -4.11 19.88 9.43
N ARG A 99 -5.04 19.00 9.05
CA ARG A 99 -4.91 17.54 9.31
C ARG A 99 -3.66 16.96 8.65
N ALA A 100 -3.31 17.44 7.46
CA ALA A 100 -2.12 17.01 6.74
C ALA A 100 -0.83 17.33 7.52
N SER A 101 -0.73 18.54 8.09
CA SER A 101 0.42 18.96 8.90
C SER A 101 0.62 18.06 10.12
N ARG A 102 -0.47 17.72 10.83
CA ARG A 102 -0.43 16.78 11.97
C ARG A 102 -0.01 15.37 11.56
N ASN A 103 -0.53 14.89 10.43
CA ASN A 103 -0.19 13.56 9.91
C ASN A 103 1.28 13.48 9.48
N LEU A 104 1.80 14.54 8.85
CA LEU A 104 3.21 14.62 8.46
C LEU A 104 4.13 14.53 9.68
N VAL A 105 3.85 15.30 10.74
CA VAL A 105 4.63 15.24 11.99
C VAL A 105 4.57 13.85 12.61
N ARG A 106 3.41 13.20 12.62
CA ARG A 106 3.27 11.82 13.11
C ARG A 106 4.12 10.83 12.32
N TYR A 107 4.15 10.98 10.99
CA TYR A 107 4.97 10.15 10.11
C TYR A 107 6.47 10.36 10.37
N ILE A 108 6.92 11.60 10.57
CA ILE A 108 8.32 11.88 10.92
C ILE A 108 8.68 11.22 12.25
N LYS A 109 7.80 11.33 13.27
CA LYS A 109 8.00 10.69 14.58
C LYS A 109 8.13 9.18 14.50
N SER A 110 7.40 8.51 13.62
CA SER A 110 7.48 7.05 13.46
C SER A 110 8.79 6.57 12.83
N ARG A 111 9.62 7.49 12.32
CA ARG A 111 10.95 7.18 11.77
C ARG A 111 12.08 7.30 12.81
N ILE A 112 11.77 7.72 14.04
CA ILE A 112 12.76 7.80 15.14
C ILE A 112 12.97 6.39 15.72
N PRO A 113 14.21 5.86 15.74
CA PRO A 113 14.51 4.57 16.37
C PRO A 113 14.24 4.61 17.89
N PRO A 114 13.72 3.53 18.49
CA PRO A 114 13.56 3.46 19.94
C PRO A 114 14.95 3.54 20.61
N GLY A 115 15.16 4.51 21.51
CA GLY A 115 16.41 4.68 22.26
C GLY A 115 17.11 6.05 22.17
N ARG A 116 16.52 7.02 21.47
CA ARG A 116 16.89 8.45 21.58
C ARG A 116 15.69 9.28 22.00
N GLY A 117 15.34 9.18 23.28
CA GLY A 117 14.36 10.03 23.96
C GLY A 117 15.02 10.73 25.13
#